data_AF-A0A1Y3SD08-F1
#
_entry.id   AF-A0A1Y3SD08-F1
#
_cell.length_a   1.000
_cell.length_b   1.000
_cell.length_c   1.000
_cell.angle_alpha   90.00
_cell.angle_beta   90.00
_cell.angle_gamma   90.00
#
_symmetry.space_group_name_H-M   'P 1'
#
loop_
_entity.id
_entity.type
_entity.pdbx_description
1 polymer ?
#
loop_
_entity_poly.entity_id
_entity_poly.type
_entity_poly.pdbx_seq_one_letter_code
_entity_poly.pdbx_strand_id
1 'polypeptide(L)'
;MNHIRTSGSFALLLCGLLLLSGCTASPDSTPSASSTPTQTNAAVTQTNSSWFSDRDLDGSYDESQAIDITLSGSSASCSADGVTVNGSQVVISAEGIYRLSGTLEDGQIVINAADTDKVRLVLDGVTIHSATSAAIYALEADKVFVTLADGSENTLSNGGSYVAIDDNNIDAVIFSKTDLTLNGSGSLTIQAQAGHGVVSKDELVVTGGSYTVTSASHGMTGKDSVAIAGGVFTITSGKDGIHAENTEDTTLGALYIAGGSYTIHAQGDAISASGTLQIDGGAFELTTGEGSASVEMSTDDSFAPGRPGTAVPQETSSTEEDTVSQKGIKGESTYTINGGTFTINSADDCLHAGGAMVIAAGEFNLSSGDDAVHCDDALTIQSGTFTIPYCYEGIEGLTITVEGGTFDITSHDDGLNAAGGADSSGFGGFGGRPQDTFASSSDSFITINGGTFTIVSGGDSVDSNGDLTINGGTLDLTCNGSGDTALDCDGTYTNIGGDVTTNDGSESNPGGMTGGGGMGGQRPDRGGGQPPSMPEETAPTA
;
A
#
# COMPACT_ATOMS: atom_id res chain seq x y z
N MET A 1 -32.00 -35.98 -44.25
CA MET A 1 -32.55 -35.72 -45.60
C MET A 1 -33.26 -34.37 -45.57
N ASN A 2 -32.91 -33.52 -46.54
CA ASN A 2 -33.53 -32.26 -46.98
C ASN A 2 -33.57 -31.09 -45.97
N HIS A 3 -32.76 -30.03 -46.10
CA HIS A 3 -32.60 -29.00 -47.16
C HIS A 3 -33.37 -27.70 -46.80
N ILE A 4 -32.63 -26.59 -46.54
CA ILE A 4 -32.47 -25.37 -47.40
C ILE A 4 -33.31 -24.21 -46.82
N ARG A 5 -32.66 -23.23 -46.15
CA ARG A 5 -32.24 -21.88 -46.65
C ARG A 5 -33.34 -21.06 -47.32
N THR A 6 -33.57 -19.84 -46.82
CA THR A 6 -33.61 -18.62 -47.67
C THR A 6 -33.42 -17.35 -46.83
N SER A 7 -32.43 -16.56 -47.25
CA SER A 7 -32.18 -15.17 -46.88
C SER A 7 -33.17 -14.22 -47.57
N GLY A 8 -33.36 -13.01 -47.03
CA GLY A 8 -34.02 -11.90 -47.71
C GLY A 8 -33.67 -10.56 -47.06
N SER A 9 -32.66 -9.88 -47.60
CA SER A 9 -32.35 -8.48 -47.31
C SER A 9 -33.30 -7.56 -48.09
N PHE A 10 -33.79 -6.49 -47.47
CA PHE A 10 -34.40 -5.36 -48.17
C PHE A 10 -33.79 -4.06 -47.64
N ALA A 11 -33.36 -3.21 -48.57
CA ALA A 11 -32.73 -1.93 -48.34
C ALA A 11 -33.66 -0.76 -48.74
N LEU A 12 -33.28 0.43 -48.27
CA LEU A 12 -33.72 1.79 -48.66
C LEU A 12 -35.09 2.28 -48.16
N LEU A 13 -35.11 3.37 -47.39
CA LEU A 13 -35.37 4.72 -47.97
C LEU A 13 -35.00 5.87 -47.00
N LEU A 14 -34.38 6.89 -47.61
CA LEU A 14 -33.87 8.16 -47.12
C LEU A 14 -34.99 9.22 -46.98
N CYS A 15 -34.96 10.06 -45.93
CA CYS A 15 -35.37 11.47 -45.99
C CYS A 15 -34.93 12.22 -44.73
N GLY A 16 -34.14 13.29 -44.90
CA GLY A 16 -33.57 14.10 -43.82
C GLY A 16 -34.32 15.41 -43.56
N LEU A 17 -33.85 16.15 -42.55
CA LEU A 17 -33.91 17.62 -42.48
C LEU A 17 -32.99 18.14 -41.37
N LEU A 18 -31.97 18.90 -41.79
CA LEU A 18 -31.12 19.79 -40.99
C LEU A 18 -31.86 21.09 -40.65
N LEU A 19 -31.60 21.66 -39.47
CA LEU A 19 -31.43 23.12 -39.29
C LEU A 19 -30.44 23.41 -38.15
N LEU A 20 -29.34 24.10 -38.49
CA LEU A 20 -28.48 24.86 -37.57
C LEU A 20 -28.89 26.34 -37.60
N SER A 21 -28.66 27.06 -36.50
CA SER A 21 -28.38 28.51 -36.47
C SER A 21 -27.60 28.89 -35.20
N GLY A 22 -26.48 29.62 -35.36
CA GLY A 22 -25.75 30.37 -34.31
C GLY A 22 -26.46 31.68 -33.94
N CYS A 23 -25.98 32.63 -33.12
CA CYS A 23 -24.63 33.03 -32.67
C CYS A 23 -24.72 34.08 -31.50
N THR A 24 -23.66 34.14 -30.67
CA THR A 24 -22.96 35.32 -30.01
C THR A 24 -23.49 36.10 -28.76
N ALA A 25 -22.73 35.96 -27.63
CA ALA A 25 -22.08 36.89 -26.65
C ALA A 25 -22.82 38.14 -26.06
N SER A 26 -22.67 38.66 -24.80
CA SER A 26 -21.94 38.48 -23.49
C SER A 26 -22.50 39.58 -22.51
N PRO A 27 -22.01 39.87 -21.27
CA PRO A 27 -21.54 39.09 -20.09
C PRO A 27 -22.25 39.46 -18.74
N ASP A 28 -21.81 38.81 -17.65
CA ASP A 28 -21.73 39.26 -16.22
C ASP A 28 -22.74 38.70 -15.18
N SER A 29 -22.26 37.81 -14.29
CA SER A 29 -22.35 37.89 -12.80
C SER A 29 -22.07 36.54 -12.07
N THR A 30 -20.96 36.49 -11.32
CA THR A 30 -20.60 35.71 -10.09
C THR A 30 -20.73 34.16 -10.02
N PRO A 31 -19.72 33.44 -9.46
CA PRO A 31 -19.72 31.98 -9.38
C PRO A 31 -20.42 31.49 -8.10
N SER A 32 -21.31 30.51 -8.25
CA SER A 32 -21.86 29.72 -7.15
C SER A 32 -21.60 28.25 -7.43
N ALA A 33 -21.17 27.54 -6.40
CA ALA A 33 -20.69 26.16 -6.38
C ALA A 33 -21.42 25.22 -7.35
N SER A 34 -20.65 24.58 -8.23
CA SER A 34 -21.13 23.47 -9.06
C SER A 34 -20.61 22.17 -8.48
N SER A 35 -21.54 21.39 -7.96
CA SER A 35 -21.42 19.98 -7.61
C SER A 35 -20.81 19.18 -8.77
N THR A 36 -19.70 18.51 -8.50
CA THR A 36 -19.11 17.48 -9.36
C THR A 36 -20.11 16.31 -9.50
N PRO A 37 -20.37 15.80 -10.71
CA PRO A 37 -21.24 14.65 -10.89
C PRO A 37 -20.55 13.39 -10.36
N THR A 38 -21.25 12.66 -9.49
CA THR A 38 -20.91 11.30 -9.06
C THR A 38 -20.78 10.41 -10.30
N GLN A 39 -19.53 10.09 -10.68
CA GLN A 39 -19.27 9.00 -11.60
C GLN A 39 -19.44 7.69 -10.84
N THR A 40 -20.58 7.06 -11.04
CA THR A 40 -20.74 5.62 -10.82
C THR A 40 -20.17 4.91 -12.05
N ASN A 41 -18.91 4.48 -11.97
CA ASN A 41 -18.38 3.44 -12.86
C ASN A 41 -18.53 2.12 -12.10
N ALA A 42 -19.45 1.24 -12.51
CA ALA A 42 -19.38 0.32 -13.65
C ALA A 42 -18.81 -1.02 -13.21
N ALA A 43 -19.59 -2.06 -13.51
CA ALA A 43 -19.46 -3.44 -13.07
C ALA A 43 -18.04 -4.01 -13.16
N VAL A 44 -17.67 -4.69 -12.07
CA VAL A 44 -16.53 -5.58 -11.86
C VAL A 44 -16.14 -6.33 -13.14
N THR A 45 -14.91 -6.10 -13.59
CA THR A 45 -14.20 -6.92 -14.56
C THR A 45 -14.18 -8.36 -14.07
N GLN A 46 -14.52 -9.33 -14.91
CA GLN A 46 -14.49 -10.76 -14.60
C GLN A 46 -13.21 -11.14 -13.84
N THR A 47 -13.33 -11.44 -12.55
CA THR A 47 -12.28 -11.98 -11.69
C THR A 47 -12.13 -13.48 -11.96
N ASN A 48 -11.75 -13.84 -13.21
CA ASN A 48 -11.40 -15.21 -13.59
C ASN A 48 -9.89 -15.41 -13.43
N SER A 49 -9.41 -15.28 -12.20
CA SER A 49 -8.06 -15.69 -11.81
C SER A 49 -8.12 -17.05 -11.11
N SER A 50 -7.01 -17.77 -11.06
CA SER A 50 -6.92 -19.05 -10.33
C SER A 50 -7.05 -18.88 -8.80
N TRP A 51 -7.16 -17.65 -8.31
CA TRP A 51 -7.27 -17.30 -6.91
C TRP A 51 -8.68 -17.51 -6.33
N PHE A 52 -9.69 -17.69 -7.18
CA PHE A 52 -11.07 -17.86 -6.73
C PHE A 52 -11.70 -19.09 -7.40
N SER A 53 -12.42 -19.89 -6.61
CA SER A 53 -13.33 -20.90 -7.13
C SER A 53 -14.71 -20.30 -7.43
N ASP A 54 -15.47 -20.95 -8.31
CA ASP A 54 -16.87 -20.58 -8.58
C ASP A 54 -17.70 -20.50 -7.29
N ARG A 55 -17.41 -21.36 -6.31
CA ARG A 55 -18.14 -21.41 -5.03
C ARG A 55 -17.75 -20.27 -4.09
N ASP A 56 -16.54 -19.70 -4.23
CA ASP A 56 -16.13 -18.53 -3.46
C ASP A 56 -16.86 -17.27 -3.98
N LEU A 57 -16.94 -17.14 -5.30
CA LEU A 57 -17.62 -16.03 -5.98
C LEU A 57 -19.15 -16.10 -5.84
N ASP A 58 -19.72 -17.29 -5.64
CA ASP A 58 -21.16 -17.48 -5.46
C ASP A 58 -21.62 -17.22 -4.01
N GLY A 59 -21.92 -15.95 -3.72
CA GLY A 59 -22.57 -15.54 -2.47
C GLY A 59 -24.08 -15.85 -2.40
N SER A 60 -24.69 -16.42 -3.44
CA SER A 60 -26.12 -16.76 -3.45
C SER A 60 -26.37 -18.13 -2.81
N TYR A 61 -27.52 -18.32 -2.17
CA TYR A 61 -27.89 -19.60 -1.56
C TYR A 61 -29.39 -19.86 -1.70
N ASP A 62 -29.79 -21.13 -1.70
CA ASP A 62 -31.20 -21.52 -1.67
C ASP A 62 -31.73 -21.47 -0.24
N GLU A 63 -32.49 -20.41 0.09
CA GLU A 63 -33.14 -20.26 1.39
C GLU A 63 -34.00 -21.46 1.80
N SER A 64 -34.58 -22.20 0.83
CA SER A 64 -35.41 -23.37 1.14
C SER A 64 -34.59 -24.59 1.57
N GLN A 65 -33.29 -24.59 1.30
CA GLN A 65 -32.34 -25.61 1.74
C GLN A 65 -31.57 -25.18 3.00
N ALA A 66 -31.72 -23.93 3.43
CA ALA A 66 -31.04 -23.42 4.61
C ALA A 66 -31.64 -24.00 5.90
N ILE A 67 -30.77 -24.41 6.80
CA ILE A 67 -31.11 -24.80 8.17
C ILE A 67 -31.06 -23.54 9.03
N ASP A 68 -32.21 -23.11 9.53
CA ASP A 68 -32.30 -21.92 10.39
C ASP A 68 -31.78 -22.21 11.80
N ILE A 69 -30.89 -21.33 12.29
CA ILE A 69 -30.38 -21.31 13.66
C ILE A 69 -30.74 -19.95 14.25
N THR A 70 -31.68 -19.93 15.20
CA THR A 70 -32.10 -18.69 15.87
C THR A 70 -31.31 -18.47 17.15
N LEU A 71 -30.70 -17.30 17.28
CA LEU A 71 -29.91 -16.87 18.42
C LEU A 71 -30.77 -16.00 19.37
N SER A 72 -30.83 -16.35 20.65
CA SER A 72 -31.80 -15.85 21.64
C SER A 72 -31.15 -15.44 22.97
N GLY A 73 -30.23 -14.48 22.92
CA GLY A 73 -29.53 -13.91 24.08
C GLY A 73 -28.52 -14.89 24.68
N SER A 74 -28.91 -15.59 25.73
CA SER A 74 -28.05 -16.58 26.41
C SER A 74 -28.16 -18.00 25.87
N SER A 75 -28.86 -18.19 24.75
CA SER A 75 -29.07 -19.51 24.13
C SER A 75 -29.30 -19.41 22.63
N ALA A 76 -29.29 -20.55 21.94
CA ALA A 76 -29.75 -20.68 20.56
C ALA A 76 -30.82 -21.78 20.42
N SER A 77 -31.45 -21.87 19.25
CA SER A 77 -32.38 -22.95 18.92
C SER A 77 -32.18 -23.42 17.48
N CYS A 78 -31.98 -24.72 17.34
CA CYS A 78 -32.02 -25.48 16.09
C CYS A 78 -32.38 -26.93 16.43
N SER A 79 -33.08 -27.63 15.53
CA SER A 79 -33.45 -29.04 15.73
C SER A 79 -33.04 -29.94 14.57
N ALA A 80 -32.24 -29.42 13.64
CA ALA A 80 -31.72 -30.19 12.53
C ALA A 80 -30.65 -31.18 13.00
N ASP A 81 -30.61 -32.33 12.33
CA ASP A 81 -29.50 -33.27 12.47
C ASP A 81 -28.19 -32.56 12.07
N GLY A 82 -27.10 -32.84 12.81
CA GLY A 82 -25.80 -32.18 12.58
C GLY A 82 -25.65 -30.81 13.24
N VAL A 83 -26.64 -30.33 14.00
CA VAL A 83 -26.50 -29.13 14.87
C VAL A 83 -26.71 -29.51 16.32
N THR A 84 -25.72 -29.25 17.16
CA THR A 84 -25.83 -29.40 18.61
C THR A 84 -25.84 -28.03 19.26
N VAL A 85 -26.87 -27.74 20.06
CA VAL A 85 -26.93 -26.50 20.86
C VAL A 85 -26.73 -26.83 22.33
N ASN A 86 -25.69 -26.26 22.93
CA ASN A 86 -25.41 -26.35 24.36
C ASN A 86 -25.36 -24.95 24.97
N GLY A 87 -26.51 -24.46 25.45
CA GLY A 87 -26.64 -23.09 25.91
C GLY A 87 -26.38 -22.11 24.76
N SER A 88 -25.36 -21.25 24.92
CA SER A 88 -24.92 -20.27 23.93
C SER A 88 -23.82 -20.75 22.99
N GLN A 89 -23.40 -22.03 23.08
CA GLN A 89 -22.53 -22.66 22.10
C GLN A 89 -23.35 -23.47 21.09
N VAL A 90 -23.13 -23.21 19.81
CA VAL A 90 -23.72 -23.96 18.69
C VAL A 90 -22.60 -24.69 17.97
N VAL A 91 -22.70 -26.01 17.83
CA VAL A 91 -21.75 -26.84 17.08
C VAL A 91 -22.43 -27.36 15.83
N ILE A 92 -21.85 -27.07 14.68
CA ILE A 92 -22.27 -27.55 13.36
C ILE A 92 -21.29 -28.63 12.93
N SER A 93 -21.79 -29.84 12.68
CA SER A 93 -20.97 -31.03 12.45
C SER A 93 -21.27 -31.77 11.15
N ALA A 94 -21.92 -31.10 10.18
CA ALA A 94 -22.27 -31.68 8.90
C ALA A 94 -22.19 -30.64 7.77
N GLU A 95 -21.94 -31.10 6.54
CA GLU A 95 -22.09 -30.28 5.35
C GLU A 95 -23.50 -29.68 5.27
N GLY A 96 -23.59 -28.40 4.92
CA GLY A 96 -24.89 -27.74 4.76
C GLY A 96 -24.82 -26.22 4.65
N ILE A 97 -26.01 -25.63 4.45
CA ILE A 97 -26.24 -24.19 4.49
C ILE A 97 -26.98 -23.90 5.79
N TYR A 98 -26.40 -23.06 6.64
CA TYR A 98 -26.94 -22.70 7.95
C TYR A 98 -27.18 -21.21 8.00
N ARG A 99 -28.44 -20.79 8.15
CA ARG A 99 -28.80 -19.37 8.25
C ARG A 99 -28.97 -18.97 9.70
N LEU A 100 -28.13 -18.05 10.15
CA LEU A 100 -28.12 -17.54 11.51
C LEU A 100 -28.83 -16.20 11.55
N SER A 101 -29.67 -16.01 12.58
CA SER A 101 -30.35 -14.74 12.86
C SER A 101 -30.51 -14.52 14.36
N GLY A 102 -30.53 -13.27 14.81
CA GLY A 102 -30.72 -12.89 16.21
C GLY A 102 -29.41 -12.65 16.97
N THR A 103 -29.44 -12.81 18.30
CA THR A 103 -28.33 -12.39 19.17
C THR A 103 -27.82 -13.50 20.08
N LEU A 104 -26.50 -13.63 20.23
CA LEU A 104 -25.84 -14.29 21.36
C LEU A 104 -25.07 -13.25 22.18
N GLU A 105 -25.41 -13.10 23.45
CA GLU A 105 -24.80 -12.13 24.38
C GLU A 105 -23.42 -12.55 24.88
N ASP A 106 -23.20 -13.86 25.01
CA ASP A 106 -21.91 -14.46 25.31
C ASP A 106 -21.94 -15.91 24.80
N GLY A 107 -21.44 -16.14 23.60
CA GLY A 107 -21.57 -17.41 22.90
C GLY A 107 -20.59 -17.58 21.76
N GLN A 108 -20.70 -18.72 21.08
CA GLN A 108 -19.79 -19.13 20.03
C GLN A 108 -20.49 -20.07 19.05
N ILE A 109 -20.21 -19.89 17.76
CA ILE A 109 -20.55 -20.83 16.69
C ILE A 109 -19.29 -21.62 16.35
N VAL A 110 -19.34 -22.95 16.49
CA VAL A 110 -18.24 -23.86 16.19
C VAL A 110 -18.59 -24.69 14.96
N ILE A 111 -17.70 -24.72 13.96
CA ILE A 111 -17.79 -25.62 12.81
C ILE A 111 -16.78 -26.74 13.01
N ASN A 112 -17.29 -27.96 13.12
CA ASN A 112 -16.51 -29.18 13.36
C ASN A 112 -17.14 -30.33 12.54
N ALA A 113 -17.09 -30.18 11.22
CA ALA A 113 -17.60 -31.12 10.24
C ALA A 113 -16.49 -32.07 9.76
N ALA A 114 -16.78 -32.98 8.83
CA ALA A 114 -15.72 -33.81 8.25
C ALA A 114 -14.74 -32.97 7.42
N ASP A 115 -13.49 -33.42 7.31
CA ASP A 115 -12.42 -32.81 6.50
C ASP A 115 -12.69 -32.75 4.98
N THR A 116 -13.81 -33.32 4.53
CA THR A 116 -14.29 -33.29 3.15
C THR A 116 -15.58 -32.47 2.99
N ASP A 117 -16.17 -32.00 4.08
CA ASP A 117 -17.44 -31.27 4.09
C ASP A 117 -17.20 -29.77 3.89
N LYS A 118 -18.06 -29.14 3.08
CA LYS A 118 -18.04 -27.68 2.87
C LYS A 118 -19.24 -27.01 3.55
N VAL A 119 -19.00 -26.23 4.58
CA VAL A 119 -20.06 -25.61 5.40
C VAL A 119 -20.27 -24.15 5.03
N ARG A 120 -21.52 -23.73 4.83
CA ARG A 120 -21.88 -22.32 4.61
C ARG A 120 -22.67 -21.78 5.78
N LEU A 121 -22.14 -20.75 6.43
CA LEU A 121 -22.81 -19.92 7.42
C LEU A 121 -23.33 -18.65 6.76
N VAL A 122 -24.64 -18.51 6.68
CA VAL A 122 -25.28 -17.29 6.22
C VAL A 122 -25.60 -16.41 7.43
N LEU A 123 -25.03 -15.21 7.47
CA LEU A 123 -25.31 -14.21 8.52
C LEU A 123 -26.43 -13.29 8.05
N ASP A 124 -27.59 -13.40 8.70
CA ASP A 124 -28.82 -12.68 8.37
C ASP A 124 -29.34 -11.91 9.58
N GLY A 125 -28.65 -10.81 9.92
CA GLY A 125 -29.01 -9.96 11.05
C GLY A 125 -28.52 -10.53 12.38
N VAL A 126 -27.26 -10.98 12.43
CA VAL A 126 -26.68 -11.59 13.64
C VAL A 126 -25.95 -10.58 14.51
N THR A 127 -26.01 -10.78 15.82
CA THR A 127 -25.07 -10.15 16.78
C THR A 127 -24.52 -11.23 17.69
N ILE A 128 -23.21 -11.47 17.66
CA ILE A 128 -22.56 -12.48 18.51
C ILE A 128 -21.42 -11.82 19.26
N HIS A 129 -21.51 -11.86 20.58
CA HIS A 129 -20.41 -11.53 21.47
C HIS A 129 -19.87 -12.80 22.10
N SER A 130 -18.54 -12.93 22.19
CA SER A 130 -17.86 -13.94 22.98
C SER A 130 -16.96 -13.26 23.99
N ALA A 131 -17.17 -13.46 25.29
CA ALA A 131 -16.38 -12.79 26.31
C ALA A 131 -14.91 -13.27 26.32
N THR A 132 -14.69 -14.54 26.00
CA THR A 132 -13.40 -15.23 26.22
C THR A 132 -12.93 -16.09 25.05
N SER A 133 -13.54 -16.02 23.87
CA SER A 133 -13.13 -16.81 22.70
C SER A 133 -13.51 -16.12 21.38
N ALA A 134 -13.40 -16.86 20.27
CA ALA A 134 -13.93 -16.45 18.98
C ALA A 134 -15.47 -16.48 18.97
N ALA A 135 -16.09 -15.54 18.26
CA ALA A 135 -17.52 -15.58 17.98
C ALA A 135 -17.86 -16.69 16.96
N ILE A 136 -16.98 -16.89 15.98
CA ILE A 136 -17.04 -18.00 15.02
C ILE A 136 -15.71 -18.73 15.05
N TYR A 137 -15.76 -20.04 15.32
CA TYR A 137 -14.61 -20.92 15.34
C TYR A 137 -14.78 -22.08 14.35
N ALA A 138 -14.11 -22.01 13.20
CA ALA A 138 -14.03 -23.12 12.26
C ALA A 138 -12.86 -24.04 12.63
N LEU A 139 -13.17 -25.11 13.37
CA LEU A 139 -12.21 -26.09 13.86
C LEU A 139 -11.82 -27.09 12.78
N GLU A 140 -12.80 -27.64 12.05
CA GLU A 140 -12.58 -28.64 11.00
C GLU A 140 -13.70 -28.61 9.96
N ALA A 141 -13.30 -28.58 8.69
CA ALA A 141 -14.09 -28.73 7.46
C ALA A 141 -13.11 -28.77 6.26
N ASP A 142 -13.58 -29.07 5.06
CA ASP A 142 -12.81 -28.84 3.82
C ASP A 142 -12.68 -27.35 3.52
N LYS A 143 -13.79 -26.61 3.63
CA LYS A 143 -13.83 -25.14 3.51
C LYS A 143 -15.06 -24.59 4.21
N VAL A 144 -14.92 -23.44 4.86
CA VAL A 144 -16.02 -22.69 5.47
C VAL A 144 -16.32 -21.41 4.70
N PHE A 145 -17.59 -21.18 4.40
CA PHE A 145 -18.09 -19.94 3.80
C PHE A 145 -18.87 -19.15 4.86
N VAL A 146 -18.49 -17.90 5.10
CA VAL A 146 -19.30 -16.92 5.85
C VAL A 146 -19.91 -15.95 4.84
N THR A 147 -21.18 -16.17 4.55
CA THR A 147 -21.96 -15.41 3.57
C THR A 147 -22.78 -14.34 4.27
N LEU A 148 -22.56 -13.07 3.93
CA LEU A 148 -23.37 -11.94 4.40
C LEU A 148 -24.63 -11.84 3.55
N ALA A 149 -25.79 -12.17 4.13
CA ALA A 149 -27.08 -12.09 3.44
C ALA A 149 -27.34 -10.68 2.88
N ASP A 150 -28.02 -10.59 1.74
CA ASP A 150 -28.28 -9.28 1.10
C ASP A 150 -29.05 -8.35 2.03
N GLY A 151 -28.58 -7.12 2.15
CA GLY A 151 -29.14 -6.09 3.03
C GLY A 151 -29.02 -6.38 4.55
N SER A 152 -28.32 -7.43 4.97
CA SER A 152 -28.16 -7.74 6.40
C SER A 152 -27.07 -6.89 7.05
N GLU A 153 -27.25 -6.60 8.34
CA GLU A 153 -26.26 -5.97 9.19
C GLU A 153 -25.87 -6.95 10.30
N ASN A 154 -24.60 -7.30 10.38
CA ASN A 154 -24.09 -8.31 11.29
C ASN A 154 -23.01 -7.73 12.18
N THR A 155 -22.94 -8.18 13.43
CA THR A 155 -21.90 -7.76 14.38
C THR A 155 -21.31 -8.97 15.09
N LEU A 156 -19.99 -9.10 15.08
CA LEU A 156 -19.25 -10.12 15.81
C LEU A 156 -18.21 -9.43 16.72
N SER A 157 -18.03 -9.93 17.94
CA SER A 157 -17.10 -9.30 18.88
C SER A 157 -16.47 -10.27 19.88
N ASN A 158 -15.27 -9.92 20.35
CA ASN A 158 -14.57 -10.57 21.46
C ASN A 158 -14.47 -9.61 22.67
N GLY A 159 -14.57 -10.16 23.88
CA GLY A 159 -14.57 -9.43 25.16
C GLY A 159 -13.19 -9.02 25.72
N GLY A 160 -12.10 -9.21 24.96
CA GLY A 160 -10.75 -8.79 25.32
C GLY A 160 -9.87 -9.91 25.88
N SER A 161 -10.29 -11.17 25.75
CA SER A 161 -9.46 -12.32 26.13
C SER A 161 -9.75 -13.54 25.27
N TYR A 162 -8.75 -14.40 25.09
CA TYR A 162 -8.91 -15.73 24.52
C TYR A 162 -8.44 -16.77 25.55
N VAL A 163 -9.39 -17.52 26.09
CA VAL A 163 -9.12 -18.63 27.00
C VAL A 163 -9.06 -19.90 26.17
N ALA A 164 -7.98 -20.66 26.30
CA ALA A 164 -7.83 -21.94 25.59
C ALA A 164 -9.00 -22.88 25.93
N ILE A 165 -9.75 -23.27 24.90
CA ILE A 165 -10.84 -24.25 24.99
C ILE A 165 -10.44 -25.62 24.41
N ASP A 166 -9.31 -25.67 23.71
CA ASP A 166 -8.65 -26.84 23.14
C ASP A 166 -7.14 -26.54 22.93
N ASP A 167 -6.45 -27.36 22.14
CA ASP A 167 -5.01 -27.22 21.86
C ASP A 167 -4.68 -26.13 20.81
N ASN A 168 -5.68 -25.43 20.27
CA ASN A 168 -5.50 -24.41 19.25
C ASN A 168 -5.38 -23.02 19.86
N ASN A 169 -4.50 -22.20 19.28
CA ASN A 169 -4.34 -20.81 19.69
C ASN A 169 -5.40 -19.94 19.00
N ILE A 170 -6.63 -19.97 19.51
CA ILE A 170 -7.71 -19.10 19.05
C ILE A 170 -7.36 -17.66 19.46
N ASP A 171 -7.16 -16.79 18.48
CA ASP A 171 -6.69 -15.42 18.67
C ASP A 171 -7.46 -14.40 17.83
N ALA A 172 -8.65 -14.74 17.33
CA ALA A 172 -9.46 -13.87 16.46
C ALA A 172 -10.98 -13.98 16.72
N VAL A 173 -11.73 -12.95 16.34
CA VAL A 173 -13.21 -12.96 16.43
C VAL A 173 -13.81 -13.99 15.48
N ILE A 174 -13.27 -14.08 14.26
CA ILE A 174 -13.48 -15.22 13.36
C ILE A 174 -12.14 -15.94 13.27
N PHE A 175 -12.09 -17.17 13.75
CA PHE A 175 -10.89 -18.00 13.69
C PHE A 175 -11.18 -19.28 12.92
N SER A 176 -10.42 -19.54 11.86
CA SER A 176 -10.53 -20.73 11.03
C SER A 176 -9.22 -21.50 10.97
N LYS A 177 -9.31 -22.81 11.15
CA LYS A 177 -8.23 -23.77 10.93
C LYS A 177 -8.18 -24.36 9.52
N THR A 178 -9.17 -24.02 8.72
CA THR A 178 -9.42 -24.48 7.34
C THR A 178 -9.56 -23.26 6.45
N ASP A 179 -9.55 -23.44 5.13
CA ASP A 179 -9.86 -22.40 4.18
C ASP A 179 -11.17 -21.66 4.55
N LEU A 180 -11.09 -20.34 4.51
CA LEU A 180 -12.19 -19.46 4.87
C LEU A 180 -12.52 -18.55 3.69
N THR A 181 -13.81 -18.49 3.36
CA THR A 181 -14.32 -17.51 2.40
C THR A 181 -15.33 -16.59 3.06
N LEU A 182 -15.13 -15.28 2.89
CA LEU A 182 -16.11 -14.26 3.22
C LEU A 182 -16.75 -13.76 1.91
N ASN A 183 -18.07 -13.85 1.79
CA ASN A 183 -18.77 -13.43 0.58
C ASN A 183 -20.18 -12.91 0.87
N GLY A 184 -20.96 -12.69 -0.18
CA GLY A 184 -22.28 -12.07 -0.08
C GLY A 184 -22.21 -10.55 -0.24
N SER A 185 -23.30 -9.86 0.10
CA SER A 185 -23.45 -8.41 -0.15
C SER A 185 -23.90 -7.61 1.07
N GLY A 186 -24.25 -8.28 2.17
CA GLY A 186 -24.52 -7.62 3.45
C GLY A 186 -23.28 -7.00 4.09
N SER A 187 -23.45 -6.52 5.32
CA SER A 187 -22.40 -5.87 6.10
C SER A 187 -22.04 -6.65 7.37
N LEU A 188 -20.78 -6.56 7.77
CA LEU A 188 -20.25 -7.19 8.96
C LEU A 188 -19.34 -6.22 9.73
N THR A 189 -19.71 -5.93 10.97
CA THR A 189 -18.87 -5.22 11.94
C THR A 189 -18.15 -6.23 12.83
N ILE A 190 -16.82 -6.13 12.95
CA ILE A 190 -15.97 -6.97 13.79
C ILE A 190 -15.28 -6.11 14.84
N GLN A 191 -15.46 -6.45 16.12
CA GLN A 191 -14.82 -5.76 17.25
C GLN A 191 -13.95 -6.74 18.03
N ALA A 192 -12.66 -6.77 17.72
CA ALA A 192 -11.65 -7.59 18.38
C ALA A 192 -10.90 -6.75 19.43
N GLN A 193 -11.44 -6.68 20.65
CA GLN A 193 -10.80 -5.95 21.78
C GLN A 193 -9.44 -6.55 22.17
N ALA A 194 -9.23 -7.82 21.87
CA ALA A 194 -7.93 -8.49 21.88
C ALA A 194 -7.79 -9.28 20.58
N GLY A 195 -6.54 -9.53 20.18
CA GLY A 195 -6.21 -10.35 19.02
C GLY A 195 -6.67 -9.74 17.70
N HIS A 196 -6.91 -10.62 16.73
CA HIS A 196 -7.19 -10.28 15.33
C HIS A 196 -8.69 -10.16 15.05
N GLY A 197 -9.06 -9.48 13.96
CA GLY A 197 -10.43 -9.50 13.48
C GLY A 197 -10.79 -10.86 12.89
N VAL A 198 -10.10 -11.24 11.81
CA VAL A 198 -10.28 -12.51 11.10
C VAL A 198 -8.94 -13.22 10.96
N VAL A 199 -8.90 -14.52 11.24
CA VAL A 199 -7.75 -15.39 10.99
C VAL A 199 -8.20 -16.64 10.25
N SER A 200 -7.56 -16.93 9.12
CA SER A 200 -7.50 -18.28 8.53
C SER A 200 -6.09 -18.82 8.70
N LYS A 201 -5.97 -20.07 9.18
CA LYS A 201 -4.69 -20.78 9.24
C LYS A 201 -4.27 -21.39 7.91
N ASP A 202 -5.14 -21.33 6.90
CA ASP A 202 -4.88 -21.69 5.51
C ASP A 202 -5.21 -20.47 4.61
N GLU A 203 -6.02 -20.64 3.55
CA GLU A 203 -6.43 -19.54 2.66
C GLU A 203 -7.52 -18.66 3.30
N LEU A 204 -7.42 -17.34 3.09
CA LEU A 204 -8.52 -16.39 3.31
C LEU A 204 -8.94 -15.76 1.99
N VAL A 205 -10.19 -16.01 1.59
CA VAL A 205 -10.78 -15.45 0.37
C VAL A 205 -11.89 -14.46 0.72
N VAL A 206 -11.91 -13.30 0.07
CA VAL A 206 -13.02 -12.33 0.18
C VAL A 206 -13.52 -11.96 -1.21
N THR A 207 -14.81 -12.19 -1.50
CA THR A 207 -15.35 -11.95 -2.85
C THR A 207 -16.39 -10.85 -2.95
N GLY A 208 -16.80 -10.27 -1.82
CA GLY A 208 -17.76 -9.16 -1.75
C GLY A 208 -18.14 -8.85 -0.31
N GLY A 209 -19.10 -7.93 -0.12
CA GLY A 209 -19.58 -7.51 1.20
C GLY A 209 -18.95 -6.22 1.71
N SER A 210 -19.44 -5.74 2.84
CA SER A 210 -18.91 -4.56 3.54
C SER A 210 -18.41 -4.95 4.93
N TYR A 211 -17.16 -4.65 5.24
CA TYR A 211 -16.49 -5.04 6.47
C TYR A 211 -15.99 -3.82 7.23
N THR A 212 -16.46 -3.64 8.47
CA THR A 212 -15.92 -2.67 9.42
C THR A 212 -15.19 -3.43 10.51
N VAL A 213 -13.87 -3.35 10.56
CA VAL A 213 -13.04 -4.15 11.49
C VAL A 213 -12.27 -3.22 12.42
N THR A 214 -12.41 -3.42 13.73
CA THR A 214 -11.52 -2.83 14.73
C THR A 214 -10.82 -3.95 15.48
N SER A 215 -9.49 -3.99 15.46
CA SER A 215 -8.70 -5.05 16.09
C SER A 215 -7.52 -4.52 16.89
N ALA A 216 -7.23 -5.17 18.03
CA ALA A 216 -6.05 -4.88 18.82
C ALA A 216 -4.74 -5.37 18.17
N SER A 217 -4.84 -6.34 17.25
CA SER A 217 -3.74 -6.87 16.43
C SER A 217 -4.09 -6.68 14.95
N HIS A 218 -3.72 -7.61 14.06
CA HIS A 218 -4.05 -7.53 12.63
C HIS A 218 -5.56 -7.51 12.37
N GLY A 219 -6.00 -6.80 11.34
CA GLY A 219 -7.41 -6.75 10.92
C GLY A 219 -7.88 -8.07 10.34
N MET A 220 -7.33 -8.47 9.20
CA MET A 220 -7.62 -9.73 8.51
C MET A 220 -6.33 -10.47 8.18
N THR A 221 -6.27 -11.75 8.50
CA THR A 221 -5.08 -12.57 8.31
C THR A 221 -5.40 -13.88 7.62
N GLY A 222 -4.63 -14.21 6.58
CA GLY A 222 -4.55 -15.54 5.98
C GLY A 222 -3.12 -16.04 6.09
N LYS A 223 -2.90 -17.26 6.57
CA LYS A 223 -1.55 -17.81 6.69
C LYS A 223 -0.97 -18.13 5.32
N ASP A 224 -1.71 -18.90 4.52
CA ASP A 224 -1.18 -19.39 3.24
C ASP A 224 -1.40 -18.39 2.11
N SER A 225 -2.53 -17.70 2.12
CA SER A 225 -2.77 -16.57 1.23
C SER A 225 -3.95 -15.71 1.69
N VAL A 226 -4.00 -14.48 1.17
CA VAL A 226 -5.19 -13.64 1.17
C VAL A 226 -5.55 -13.29 -0.28
N ALA A 227 -6.76 -13.60 -0.71
CA ALA A 227 -7.25 -13.25 -2.04
C ALA A 227 -8.55 -12.44 -1.96
N ILE A 228 -8.58 -11.26 -2.58
CA ILE A 228 -9.72 -10.34 -2.52
C ILE A 228 -10.21 -10.02 -3.94
N ALA A 229 -11.42 -10.47 -4.29
CA ALA A 229 -12.02 -10.17 -5.58
C ALA A 229 -12.66 -8.75 -5.59
N GLY A 230 -13.16 -8.33 -4.44
CA GLY A 230 -13.87 -7.07 -4.24
C GLY A 230 -14.47 -6.97 -2.84
N GLY A 231 -15.09 -5.83 -2.55
CA GLY A 231 -15.69 -5.52 -1.24
C GLY A 231 -15.42 -4.08 -0.82
N VAL A 232 -15.99 -3.69 0.31
CA VAL A 232 -15.72 -2.41 0.99
C VAL A 232 -15.16 -2.70 2.36
N PHE A 233 -14.00 -2.14 2.67
CA PHE A 233 -13.25 -2.42 3.90
C PHE A 233 -12.97 -1.11 4.63
N THR A 234 -13.38 -1.03 5.89
CA THR A 234 -12.97 0.01 6.83
C THR A 234 -12.29 -0.68 8.02
N ILE A 235 -10.97 -0.60 8.09
CA ILE A 235 -10.16 -1.36 9.05
C ILE A 235 -9.37 -0.40 9.94
N THR A 236 -9.43 -0.61 11.25
CA THR A 236 -8.54 0.00 12.23
C THR A 236 -7.85 -1.11 13.02
N SER A 237 -6.53 -1.18 12.95
CA SER A 237 -5.76 -2.30 13.51
C SER A 237 -4.57 -1.82 14.35
N GLY A 238 -4.32 -2.50 15.47
CA GLY A 238 -3.14 -2.28 16.32
C GLY A 238 -1.85 -2.87 15.74
N LYS A 239 -1.96 -3.64 14.66
CA LYS A 239 -0.86 -4.04 13.77
C LYS A 239 -1.32 -3.82 12.33
N ASP A 240 -1.05 -4.77 11.45
CA ASP A 240 -1.35 -4.62 10.03
C ASP A 240 -2.85 -4.70 9.71
N GLY A 241 -3.29 -3.99 8.67
CA GLY A 241 -4.69 -4.02 8.24
C GLY A 241 -5.06 -5.38 7.65
N ILE A 242 -4.39 -5.74 6.55
CA ILE A 242 -4.52 -7.03 5.86
C ILE A 242 -3.14 -7.69 5.83
N HIS A 243 -3.06 -8.91 6.34
CA HIS A 243 -1.79 -9.63 6.55
C HIS A 243 -1.81 -11.02 5.91
N ALA A 244 -0.84 -11.31 5.05
CA ALA A 244 -0.61 -12.65 4.52
C ALA A 244 0.81 -13.12 4.89
N GLU A 245 0.92 -14.17 5.72
CA GLU A 245 2.23 -14.64 6.15
C GLU A 245 2.24 -16.12 6.53
N ASN A 246 3.17 -16.85 5.94
CA ASN A 246 3.53 -18.20 6.37
C ASN A 246 5.03 -18.28 6.70
N THR A 247 5.32 -18.36 8.00
CA THR A 247 6.71 -18.47 8.50
C THR A 247 7.26 -19.90 8.47
N GLU A 248 6.43 -20.89 8.14
CA GLU A 248 6.81 -22.31 8.06
C GLU A 248 7.12 -22.74 6.62
N ASP A 249 6.43 -22.17 5.63
CA ASP A 249 6.63 -22.37 4.20
C ASP A 249 6.67 -21.03 3.46
N THR A 250 7.86 -20.56 3.13
CA THR A 250 8.09 -19.26 2.49
C THR A 250 7.65 -19.21 1.02
N THR A 251 7.10 -20.31 0.47
CA THR A 251 6.45 -20.29 -0.86
C THR A 251 4.99 -19.86 -0.80
N LEU A 252 4.44 -19.74 0.41
CA LEU A 252 3.08 -19.26 0.71
C LEU A 252 3.14 -17.81 1.23
N GLY A 253 2.05 -17.33 1.84
CA GLY A 253 1.90 -15.95 2.31
C GLY A 253 1.64 -14.95 1.18
N ALA A 254 1.06 -15.41 0.06
CA ALA A 254 0.76 -14.55 -1.08
C ALA A 254 -0.48 -13.68 -0.82
N LEU A 255 -0.50 -12.48 -1.42
CA LEU A 255 -1.64 -11.58 -1.35
C LEU A 255 -2.06 -11.13 -2.75
N TYR A 256 -3.32 -11.33 -3.08
CA TYR A 256 -3.90 -10.94 -4.36
C TYR A 256 -5.13 -10.05 -4.18
N ILE A 257 -5.14 -8.90 -4.84
CA ILE A 257 -6.29 -7.98 -4.87
C ILE A 257 -6.69 -7.74 -6.32
N ALA A 258 -7.87 -8.22 -6.70
CA ALA A 258 -8.44 -7.90 -8.01
C ALA A 258 -9.08 -6.49 -8.05
N GLY A 259 -9.62 -6.04 -6.91
CA GLY A 259 -10.33 -4.79 -6.75
C GLY A 259 -10.95 -4.65 -5.37
N GLY A 260 -11.67 -3.56 -5.13
CA GLY A 260 -12.30 -3.26 -3.84
C GLY A 260 -12.12 -1.79 -3.45
N SER A 261 -12.67 -1.42 -2.30
CA SER A 261 -12.47 -0.10 -1.67
C SER A 261 -11.94 -0.31 -0.25
N TYR A 262 -10.84 0.36 0.09
CA TYR A 262 -10.11 0.15 1.34
C TYR A 262 -9.88 1.49 2.02
N THR A 263 -10.41 1.63 3.23
CA THR A 263 -10.03 2.70 4.17
C THR A 263 -9.38 2.02 5.37
N ILE A 264 -8.05 2.10 5.48
CA ILE A 264 -7.28 1.37 6.49
C ILE A 264 -6.44 2.33 7.32
N HIS A 265 -6.59 2.23 8.64
CA HIS A 265 -5.77 2.88 9.65
C HIS A 265 -5.05 1.81 10.47
N ALA A 266 -3.80 1.51 10.12
CA ALA A 266 -3.01 0.48 10.76
C ALA A 266 -1.91 1.12 11.64
N GLN A 267 -1.61 0.50 12.77
CA GLN A 267 -0.43 0.90 13.56
C GLN A 267 0.85 0.19 13.10
N GLY A 268 0.69 -0.91 12.33
CA GLY A 268 1.72 -1.51 11.51
C GLY A 268 1.53 -1.14 10.03
N ASP A 269 1.70 -2.12 9.14
CA ASP A 269 1.53 -1.94 7.70
C ASP A 269 0.04 -1.91 7.30
N ALA A 270 -0.40 -1.11 6.34
CA ALA A 270 -1.82 -1.17 5.97
C ALA A 270 -2.15 -2.50 5.26
N ILE A 271 -1.25 -2.95 4.38
CA ILE A 271 -1.30 -4.24 3.71
C ILE A 271 0.10 -4.86 3.70
N SER A 272 0.23 -6.11 4.15
CA SER A 272 1.51 -6.81 4.25
C SER A 272 1.41 -8.24 3.71
N ALA A 273 2.40 -8.65 2.92
CA ALA A 273 2.51 -10.00 2.38
C ALA A 273 3.96 -10.49 2.43
N SER A 274 4.19 -11.66 3.04
CA SER A 274 5.51 -12.31 3.04
C SER A 274 5.84 -12.98 1.70
N GLY A 275 4.81 -13.34 0.93
CA GLY A 275 4.93 -13.94 -0.39
C GLY A 275 4.74 -12.92 -1.51
N THR A 276 4.33 -13.39 -2.69
CA THR A 276 4.04 -12.52 -3.83
C THR A 276 2.85 -11.63 -3.56
N LEU A 277 2.96 -10.34 -3.90
CA LEU A 277 1.87 -9.38 -3.81
C LEU A 277 1.47 -8.90 -5.21
N GLN A 278 0.18 -9.01 -5.53
CA GLN A 278 -0.36 -8.51 -6.80
C GLN A 278 -1.67 -7.73 -6.60
N ILE A 279 -1.71 -6.52 -7.16
CA ILE A 279 -2.88 -5.64 -7.16
C ILE A 279 -3.28 -5.36 -8.61
N ASP A 280 -4.46 -5.82 -9.03
CA ASP A 280 -4.98 -5.54 -10.37
C ASP A 280 -5.78 -4.22 -10.44
N GLY A 281 -6.29 -3.77 -9.29
CA GLY A 281 -7.10 -2.55 -9.18
C GLY A 281 -7.63 -2.35 -7.77
N GLY A 282 -8.47 -1.33 -7.61
CA GLY A 282 -9.08 -0.96 -6.33
C GLY A 282 -8.90 0.52 -6.00
N ALA A 283 -9.56 0.95 -4.93
CA ALA A 283 -9.40 2.29 -4.36
C ALA A 283 -8.89 2.17 -2.92
N PHE A 284 -7.75 2.79 -2.64
CA PHE A 284 -7.02 2.65 -1.39
C PHE A 284 -6.84 4.02 -0.73
N GLU A 285 -7.36 4.15 0.49
CA GLU A 285 -7.13 5.27 1.41
C GLU A 285 -6.45 4.68 2.65
N LEU A 286 -5.12 4.77 2.70
CA LEU A 286 -4.30 4.07 3.68
C LEU A 286 -3.58 5.08 4.58
N THR A 287 -3.59 4.82 5.87
CA THR A 287 -2.76 5.55 6.84
C THR A 287 -2.13 4.57 7.79
N THR A 288 -0.82 4.70 8.00
CA THR A 288 -0.04 3.86 8.90
C THR A 288 0.63 4.70 9.98
N GLY A 289 0.72 4.15 11.19
CA GLY A 289 1.17 4.90 12.35
C GLY A 289 0.36 6.19 12.53
N GLU A 290 1.06 7.31 12.67
CA GLU A 290 0.47 8.65 12.73
C GLU A 290 0.61 9.41 11.38
N GLY A 291 0.97 8.70 10.31
CA GLY A 291 1.23 9.24 8.96
C GLY A 291 2.57 9.98 8.84
N SER A 292 2.86 10.46 7.63
CA SER A 292 4.16 11.04 7.26
C SER A 292 4.54 12.26 8.10
N ALA A 293 3.55 13.07 8.46
CA ALA A 293 3.74 14.28 9.26
C ALA A 293 4.23 14.00 10.70
N SER A 294 4.26 12.73 11.13
CA SER A 294 4.81 12.32 12.42
C SER A 294 6.33 12.12 12.41
N VAL A 295 6.94 12.03 11.22
CA VAL A 295 8.38 11.86 11.06
C VAL A 295 9.05 13.22 10.89
N GLU A 296 10.11 13.47 11.68
CA GLU A 296 10.96 14.63 11.48
C GLU A 296 12.09 14.29 10.50
N MET A 297 11.99 14.77 9.26
CA MET A 297 13.08 14.72 8.29
C MET A 297 14.14 15.76 8.66
N SER A 298 15.31 15.31 9.11
CA SER A 298 16.39 16.19 9.55
C SER A 298 17.29 16.59 8.40
N THR A 299 17.60 17.88 8.27
CA THR A 299 18.50 18.44 7.25
C THR A 299 19.98 18.38 7.64
N ASP A 300 20.39 17.50 8.57
CA ASP A 300 21.65 17.67 9.28
C ASP A 300 22.87 17.12 8.53
N ASP A 301 23.13 17.68 7.35
CA ASP A 301 24.40 17.64 6.64
C ASP A 301 25.42 18.65 7.20
N SER A 302 25.41 18.85 8.52
CA SER A 302 26.46 19.62 9.18
C SER A 302 27.71 18.78 9.44
N PHE A 303 28.28 18.18 8.40
CA PHE A 303 29.71 17.82 8.41
C PHE A 303 30.56 19.11 8.33
N ALA A 304 30.51 19.92 9.37
CA ALA A 304 31.38 21.09 9.51
C ALA A 304 32.82 20.60 9.76
N PRO A 305 33.79 20.81 8.83
CA PRO A 305 35.16 20.39 9.07
C PRO A 305 35.81 21.36 10.07
N GLY A 306 35.90 20.93 11.34
CA GLY A 306 36.87 21.50 12.28
C GLY A 306 36.33 22.14 13.57
N ARG A 307 35.53 21.42 14.37
CA ARG A 307 35.32 21.81 15.77
C ARG A 307 35.85 20.74 16.74
N PRO A 308 36.99 20.96 17.42
CA PRO A 308 37.45 20.07 18.49
C PRO A 308 36.57 20.27 19.73
N GLY A 309 35.83 19.23 20.10
CA GLY A 309 35.39 18.95 21.47
C GLY A 309 34.41 19.95 22.11
N THR A 310 33.11 19.68 21.95
CA THR A 310 32.12 20.03 22.98
C THR A 310 31.22 18.82 23.19
N ALA A 311 31.24 18.28 24.41
CA ALA A 311 30.46 17.13 24.82
C ALA A 311 28.96 17.40 24.64
N VAL A 312 28.29 16.52 23.88
CA VAL A 312 26.83 16.44 23.79
C VAL A 312 26.32 15.76 25.07
N PRO A 313 25.19 16.19 25.67
CA PRO A 313 24.61 15.49 26.82
C PRO A 313 24.26 14.07 26.42
N GLN A 314 24.60 13.14 27.30
CA GLN A 314 24.29 11.72 27.20
C GLN A 314 22.77 11.54 27.26
N GLU A 315 22.14 11.38 26.10
CA GLU A 315 20.78 10.86 25.95
C GLU A 315 20.74 9.40 26.38
N THR A 316 19.62 9.06 27.01
CA THR A 316 19.33 7.80 27.69
C THR A 316 19.28 6.62 26.73
N SER A 317 19.91 5.51 27.15
CA SER A 317 19.77 4.17 26.55
C SER A 317 18.30 3.79 26.36
N SER A 318 17.74 4.01 25.16
CA SER A 318 16.57 3.28 24.70
C SER A 318 17.02 1.85 24.38
N THR A 319 16.28 0.89 24.91
CA THR A 319 16.32 -0.51 24.46
C THR A 319 16.12 -0.58 22.96
N GLU A 320 16.82 -1.49 22.27
CA GLU A 320 16.49 -1.85 20.89
C GLU A 320 15.02 -2.30 20.86
N GLU A 321 14.16 -1.42 20.39
CA GLU A 321 12.83 -1.80 19.92
C GLU A 321 13.02 -2.25 18.48
N ASP A 322 12.60 -3.47 18.14
CA ASP A 322 12.27 -3.80 16.76
C ASP A 322 11.33 -2.67 16.29
N THR A 323 11.78 -1.85 15.35
CA THR A 323 10.94 -0.78 14.83
C THR A 323 9.72 -1.42 14.18
N VAL A 324 8.52 -0.98 14.58
CA VAL A 324 7.29 -1.45 13.97
C VAL A 324 7.31 -1.00 12.51
N SER A 325 7.22 -1.94 11.57
CA SER A 325 7.01 -1.63 10.14
C SER A 325 5.71 -0.85 10.02
N GLN A 326 5.76 0.33 9.42
CA GLN A 326 4.61 1.23 9.28
C GLN A 326 4.39 1.61 7.83
N LYS A 327 4.56 0.65 6.92
CA LYS A 327 4.53 0.88 5.48
C LYS A 327 3.11 0.83 4.94
N GLY A 328 2.79 1.65 3.94
CA GLY A 328 1.47 1.66 3.32
C GLY A 328 1.11 0.28 2.76
N ILE A 329 1.88 -0.19 1.78
CA ILE A 329 1.74 -1.53 1.23
C ILE A 329 3.12 -2.17 1.10
N LYS A 330 3.30 -3.33 1.74
CA LYS A 330 4.55 -4.09 1.76
C LYS A 330 4.39 -5.48 1.13
N GLY A 331 5.30 -5.81 0.21
CA GLY A 331 5.48 -7.17 -0.30
C GLY A 331 6.94 -7.61 -0.21
N GLU A 332 7.24 -8.67 0.53
CA GLU A 332 8.62 -9.15 0.74
C GLU A 332 9.22 -9.86 -0.50
N SER A 333 8.36 -10.35 -1.39
CA SER A 333 8.76 -10.99 -2.66
C SER A 333 8.47 -10.08 -3.86
N THR A 334 8.08 -10.64 -5.01
CA THR A 334 7.67 -9.81 -6.16
C THR A 334 6.40 -9.04 -5.86
N TYR A 335 6.41 -7.74 -6.15
CA TYR A 335 5.26 -6.85 -5.96
C TYR A 335 4.83 -6.27 -7.32
N THR A 336 3.61 -6.59 -7.76
CA THR A 336 3.03 -6.08 -9.01
C THR A 336 1.79 -5.23 -8.76
N ILE A 337 1.75 -4.03 -9.34
CA ILE A 337 0.57 -3.16 -9.40
C ILE A 337 0.18 -2.98 -10.87
N ASN A 338 -0.95 -3.56 -11.30
CA ASN A 338 -1.45 -3.37 -12.67
C ASN A 338 -2.36 -2.14 -12.81
N GLY A 339 -2.88 -1.60 -11.71
CA GLY A 339 -3.78 -0.45 -11.69
C GLY A 339 -4.35 -0.17 -10.30
N GLY A 340 -5.17 0.88 -10.21
CA GLY A 340 -5.84 1.31 -8.97
C GLY A 340 -5.66 2.80 -8.70
N THR A 341 -6.32 3.28 -7.64
CA THR A 341 -6.14 4.63 -7.09
C THR A 341 -5.66 4.53 -5.65
N PHE A 342 -4.52 5.15 -5.34
CA PHE A 342 -3.83 5.02 -4.06
C PHE A 342 -3.66 6.40 -3.45
N THR A 343 -4.28 6.62 -2.28
CA THR A 343 -3.99 7.73 -1.39
C THR A 343 -3.37 7.14 -0.14
N ILE A 344 -2.06 7.29 0.03
CA ILE A 344 -1.30 6.67 1.11
C ILE A 344 -0.61 7.78 1.90
N ASN A 345 -0.82 7.77 3.21
CA ASN A 345 -0.13 8.64 4.16
C ASN A 345 0.57 7.77 5.19
N SER A 346 1.85 7.53 5.02
CA SER A 346 2.61 6.53 5.75
C SER A 346 3.70 7.15 6.61
N ALA A 347 3.93 6.61 7.81
CA ALA A 347 5.05 7.01 8.65
C ALA A 347 6.39 6.42 8.15
N ASP A 348 6.31 5.33 7.40
CA ASP A 348 7.43 4.68 6.70
C ASP A 348 7.10 4.74 5.19
N ASP A 349 7.60 3.82 4.37
CA ASP A 349 7.36 3.81 2.93
C ASP A 349 5.89 3.72 2.55
N CYS A 350 5.45 4.45 1.52
CA CYS A 350 4.10 4.25 1.00
C CYS A 350 3.95 2.93 0.24
N LEU A 351 4.92 2.58 -0.62
CA LEU A 351 5.00 1.32 -1.35
C LEU A 351 6.39 0.72 -1.14
N HIS A 352 6.45 -0.52 -0.64
CA HIS A 352 7.72 -1.17 -0.35
C HIS A 352 7.76 -2.60 -0.90
N ALA A 353 8.86 -2.94 -1.56
CA ALA A 353 9.13 -4.30 -2.00
C ALA A 353 10.53 -4.77 -1.57
N GLY A 354 10.59 -5.92 -0.89
CA GLY A 354 11.85 -6.63 -0.60
C GLY A 354 12.41 -7.39 -1.82
N GLY A 355 11.68 -7.38 -2.94
CA GLY A 355 12.11 -7.92 -4.22
C GLY A 355 11.63 -7.07 -5.39
N ALA A 356 11.75 -7.57 -6.61
CA ALA A 356 11.43 -6.78 -7.80
C ALA A 356 9.98 -6.25 -7.80
N MET A 357 9.83 -4.95 -8.10
CA MET A 357 8.56 -4.26 -8.17
C MET A 357 8.23 -3.87 -9.62
N VAL A 358 6.99 -4.12 -10.05
CA VAL A 358 6.47 -3.68 -11.35
C VAL A 358 5.19 -2.88 -11.16
N ILE A 359 5.21 -1.62 -11.60
CA ILE A 359 4.03 -0.74 -11.64
C ILE A 359 3.62 -0.55 -13.11
N ALA A 360 2.55 -1.20 -13.54
CA ALA A 360 2.06 -1.10 -14.91
C ALA A 360 1.25 0.18 -15.16
N ALA A 361 0.41 0.56 -14.20
CA ALA A 361 -0.44 1.75 -14.23
C ALA A 361 -0.99 2.07 -12.83
N GLY A 362 -1.62 3.23 -12.68
CA GLY A 362 -2.30 3.66 -11.46
C GLY A 362 -2.33 5.17 -11.29
N GLU A 363 -3.07 5.64 -10.30
CA GLU A 363 -3.02 7.00 -9.77
C GLU A 363 -2.54 6.94 -8.31
N PHE A 364 -1.44 7.61 -8.01
CA PHE A 364 -0.73 7.52 -6.74
C PHE A 364 -0.60 8.91 -6.14
N ASN A 365 -1.18 9.11 -4.95
CA ASN A 365 -1.04 10.29 -4.11
C ASN A 365 -0.39 9.85 -2.80
N LEU A 366 0.92 10.04 -2.68
CA LEU A 366 1.76 9.39 -1.68
C LEU A 366 2.44 10.43 -0.80
N SER A 367 2.14 10.40 0.49
CA SER A 367 2.87 11.15 1.51
C SER A 367 3.58 10.17 2.42
N SER A 368 4.90 10.20 2.43
CA SER A 368 5.75 9.26 3.15
C SER A 368 6.57 9.96 4.23
N GLY A 369 6.75 9.31 5.38
CA GLY A 369 7.73 9.72 6.39
C GLY A 369 9.15 9.29 6.03
N ASP A 370 9.26 8.31 5.14
CA ASP A 370 10.47 7.79 4.51
C ASP A 370 10.30 7.89 2.98
N ASP A 371 10.46 6.82 2.21
CA ASP A 371 10.38 6.91 0.75
C ASP A 371 8.96 6.74 0.22
N ALA A 372 8.60 7.44 -0.85
CA ALA A 372 7.26 7.21 -1.41
C ALA A 372 7.17 5.83 -2.09
N VAL A 373 8.24 5.39 -2.75
CA VAL A 373 8.37 4.04 -3.32
C VAL A 373 9.78 3.53 -3.03
N HIS A 374 9.88 2.40 -2.33
CA HIS A 374 11.13 1.72 -2.02
C HIS A 374 11.13 0.30 -2.62
N CYS A 375 12.24 -0.11 -3.21
CA CYS A 375 12.38 -1.43 -3.83
C CYS A 375 13.83 -1.95 -3.71
N ASP A 376 14.04 -2.97 -2.89
CA ASP A 376 15.36 -3.58 -2.63
C ASP A 376 16.04 -4.17 -3.90
N ASP A 377 15.26 -4.39 -4.98
CA ASP A 377 15.71 -4.98 -6.24
C ASP A 377 15.26 -4.10 -7.44
N ALA A 378 15.04 -4.69 -8.61
CA ALA A 378 14.63 -3.97 -9.81
C ALA A 378 13.20 -3.40 -9.73
N LEU A 379 13.11 -2.08 -9.82
CA LEU A 379 11.86 -1.33 -9.98
C LEU A 379 11.63 -0.99 -11.45
N THR A 380 10.47 -1.41 -11.99
CA THR A 380 10.01 -1.02 -13.33
C THR A 380 8.67 -0.31 -13.27
N ILE A 381 8.64 0.94 -13.71
CA ILE A 381 7.42 1.74 -13.83
C ILE A 381 7.08 1.89 -15.32
N GLN A 382 6.00 1.23 -15.75
CA GLN A 382 5.57 1.26 -17.15
C GLN A 382 4.75 2.52 -17.47
N SER A 383 3.88 2.92 -16.54
CA SER A 383 3.02 4.10 -16.64
C SER A 383 2.40 4.40 -15.26
N GLY A 384 1.79 5.58 -15.10
CA GLY A 384 1.06 5.97 -13.91
C GLY A 384 1.00 7.49 -13.77
N THR A 385 0.25 7.98 -12.79
CA THR A 385 0.31 9.37 -12.33
C THR A 385 0.72 9.37 -10.87
N PHE A 386 1.87 9.95 -10.55
CA PHE A 386 2.43 10.02 -9.22
C PHE A 386 2.44 11.49 -8.76
N THR A 387 1.78 11.75 -7.64
CA THR A 387 1.82 13.01 -6.90
C THR A 387 2.37 12.69 -5.52
N ILE A 388 3.60 13.12 -5.28
CA ILE A 388 4.37 12.82 -4.08
C ILE A 388 4.75 14.16 -3.44
N PRO A 389 3.86 14.78 -2.65
CA PRO A 389 4.09 16.12 -2.12
C PRO A 389 5.05 16.15 -0.92
N TYR A 390 5.37 14.99 -0.33
CA TYR A 390 6.18 14.88 0.87
C TYR A 390 6.73 13.46 1.04
N CYS A 391 8.05 13.32 1.06
CA CYS A 391 8.80 12.08 1.30
C CYS A 391 10.26 12.41 1.64
N TYR A 392 11.00 11.44 2.18
CA TYR A 392 12.45 11.50 2.32
C TYR A 392 13.06 11.40 0.91
N GLU A 393 13.00 10.23 0.28
CA GLU A 393 13.22 10.10 -1.17
C GLU A 393 11.92 9.87 -1.95
N GLY A 394 11.89 10.30 -3.21
CA GLY A 394 10.72 10.09 -4.07
C GLY A 394 10.55 8.63 -4.46
N ILE A 395 11.49 8.10 -5.24
CA ILE A 395 11.47 6.72 -5.73
C ILE A 395 12.88 6.16 -5.60
N GLU A 396 13.03 5.12 -4.79
CA GLU A 396 14.28 4.40 -4.57
C GLU A 396 14.18 2.96 -5.12
N GLY A 397 15.30 2.48 -5.68
CA GLY A 397 15.53 1.05 -5.72
C GLY A 397 16.89 0.67 -6.30
N LEU A 398 17.26 -0.61 -6.25
CA LEU A 398 18.56 -1.08 -6.77
C LEU A 398 18.76 -0.66 -8.23
N THR A 399 17.72 -0.84 -9.04
CA THR A 399 17.66 -0.30 -10.40
C THR A 399 16.28 0.29 -10.64
N ILE A 400 16.25 1.42 -11.35
CA ILE A 400 15.00 2.09 -11.70
C ILE A 400 14.88 2.15 -13.22
N THR A 401 13.81 1.58 -13.76
CA THR A 401 13.43 1.75 -15.16
C THR A 401 12.06 2.40 -15.27
N VAL A 402 11.99 3.57 -15.90
CA VAL A 402 10.74 4.27 -16.19
C VAL A 402 10.46 4.26 -17.69
N GLU A 403 9.41 3.56 -18.11
CA GLU A 403 8.94 3.56 -19.49
C GLU A 403 8.08 4.79 -19.82
N GLY A 404 7.34 5.30 -18.84
CA GLY A 404 6.45 6.45 -18.98
C GLY A 404 5.66 6.76 -17.71
N GLY A 405 4.78 7.77 -17.81
CA GLY A 405 3.97 8.25 -16.69
C GLY A 405 4.08 9.76 -16.48
N THR A 406 3.44 10.25 -15.42
CA THR A 406 3.57 11.63 -14.94
C THR A 406 3.97 11.61 -13.48
N PHE A 407 4.98 12.39 -13.12
CA PHE A 407 5.58 12.41 -11.80
C PHE A 407 5.70 13.86 -11.33
N ASP A 408 5.04 14.18 -10.23
CA ASP A 408 5.12 15.46 -9.51
C ASP A 408 5.64 15.14 -8.10
N ILE A 409 6.94 15.35 -7.88
CA ILE A 409 7.67 14.87 -6.70
C ILE A 409 8.27 16.06 -5.96
N THR A 410 8.01 16.12 -4.66
CA THR A 410 8.70 16.98 -3.70
C THR A 410 9.32 16.12 -2.62
N SER A 411 10.64 15.95 -2.67
CA SER A 411 11.42 15.12 -1.75
C SER A 411 12.30 15.96 -0.83
N HIS A 412 12.61 15.42 0.35
CA HIS A 412 13.55 16.05 1.27
C HIS A 412 15.00 15.77 0.86
N ASP A 413 15.29 14.55 0.45
CA ASP A 413 16.56 14.12 -0.12
C ASP A 413 16.36 13.97 -1.64
N ASP A 414 16.55 12.77 -2.19
CA ASP A 414 16.55 12.58 -3.63
C ASP A 414 15.16 12.43 -4.25
N GLY A 415 15.02 12.91 -5.49
CA GLY A 415 13.79 12.71 -6.26
C GLY A 415 13.66 11.27 -6.77
N LEU A 416 14.71 10.78 -7.42
CA LEU A 416 14.90 9.38 -7.79
C LEU A 416 16.29 8.96 -7.31
N ASN A 417 16.41 7.81 -6.65
CA ASN A 417 17.69 7.29 -6.20
C ASN A 417 17.87 5.83 -6.63
N ALA A 418 18.91 5.55 -7.42
CA ALA A 418 19.34 4.18 -7.65
C ALA A 418 20.57 3.86 -6.79
N ALA A 419 20.30 3.28 -5.62
CA ALA A 419 21.29 2.79 -4.68
C ALA A 419 21.08 1.30 -4.39
N GLY A 420 22.17 0.57 -4.12
CA GLY A 420 22.04 -0.81 -3.64
C GLY A 420 21.92 -0.85 -2.12
N GLY A 421 20.94 -1.60 -1.61
CA GLY A 421 20.74 -1.79 -0.17
C GLY A 421 19.46 -2.57 0.13
N ALA A 422 19.39 -3.15 1.33
CA ALA A 422 18.11 -3.46 1.98
C ALA A 422 17.80 -2.27 2.92
N ASP A 423 16.53 -1.96 3.11
CA ASP A 423 16.09 -0.83 3.95
C ASP A 423 16.90 -0.72 5.25
N SER A 424 17.60 0.39 5.39
CA SER A 424 18.32 0.73 6.64
C SER A 424 17.57 1.77 7.44
N SER A 425 16.39 2.19 6.98
CA SER A 425 15.62 3.32 7.50
C SER A 425 14.89 3.04 8.82
N GLY A 426 15.06 1.85 9.40
CA GLY A 426 14.86 1.63 10.82
C GLY A 426 15.89 2.40 11.65
N PHE A 427 15.63 3.68 11.94
CA PHE A 427 16.32 4.60 12.87
C PHE A 427 17.63 4.05 13.46
N GLY A 428 18.64 3.91 12.61
CA GLY A 428 19.94 3.32 12.94
C GLY A 428 20.75 4.26 13.82
N GLY A 429 20.49 4.23 15.13
CA GLY A 429 21.29 4.91 16.13
C GLY A 429 22.78 4.61 15.94
N PHE A 430 23.59 5.66 15.98
CA PHE A 430 25.05 5.61 15.86
C PHE A 430 25.67 4.48 16.72
N GLY A 431 26.06 3.39 16.06
CA GLY A 431 27.07 2.46 16.58
C GLY A 431 26.74 0.98 16.46
N GLY A 432 27.33 0.32 15.45
CA GLY A 432 27.94 -0.99 15.72
C GLY A 432 27.47 -2.21 14.94
N ARG A 433 26.78 -2.07 13.81
CA ARG A 433 26.89 -3.08 12.74
C ARG A 433 28.11 -2.74 11.88
N PRO A 434 28.91 -3.73 11.41
CA PRO A 434 30.02 -3.42 10.52
C PRO A 434 29.41 -2.65 9.34
N GLN A 435 29.83 -1.40 9.19
CA GLN A 435 29.57 -0.57 8.03
C GLN A 435 29.64 -1.47 6.81
N ASP A 436 28.48 -1.72 6.18
CA ASP A 436 28.46 -2.50 4.95
C ASP A 436 29.45 -1.80 4.04
N THR A 437 30.53 -2.51 3.78
CA THR A 437 31.65 -1.97 3.03
C THR A 437 31.21 -2.06 1.59
N PHE A 438 30.44 -1.06 1.17
CA PHE A 438 29.94 -0.95 -0.19
C PHE A 438 31.13 -0.93 -1.14
N ALA A 439 31.20 -1.96 -1.99
CA ALA A 439 31.79 -1.75 -3.30
C ALA A 439 30.75 -0.96 -4.08
N SER A 440 31.14 0.11 -4.77
CA SER A 440 30.36 0.66 -5.88
C SER A 440 29.78 -0.50 -6.68
N SER A 441 28.49 -0.76 -6.54
CA SER A 441 27.84 -1.84 -7.25
C SER A 441 27.71 -1.34 -8.68
N SER A 442 28.38 -1.98 -9.64
CA SER A 442 28.18 -1.71 -11.06
C SER A 442 26.78 -2.04 -11.56
N ASP A 443 25.91 -2.52 -10.67
CA ASP A 443 24.62 -3.09 -11.00
C ASP A 443 23.49 -2.06 -10.83
N SER A 444 23.73 -0.96 -10.12
CA SER A 444 22.78 0.13 -9.96
C SER A 444 22.69 0.98 -11.23
N PHE A 445 21.47 1.38 -11.61
CA PHE A 445 21.26 2.30 -12.73
C PHE A 445 19.87 2.92 -12.70
N ILE A 446 19.75 4.08 -13.35
CA ILE A 446 18.48 4.68 -13.73
C ILE A 446 18.37 4.72 -15.25
N THR A 447 17.26 4.18 -15.79
CA THR A 447 16.89 4.30 -17.19
C THR A 447 15.52 4.97 -17.34
N ILE A 448 15.48 6.09 -18.05
CA ILE A 448 14.24 6.83 -18.35
C ILE A 448 13.99 6.78 -19.86
N ASN A 449 12.99 6.00 -20.27
CA ASN A 449 12.58 5.86 -21.67
C ASN A 449 11.51 6.88 -22.08
N GLY A 450 10.77 7.43 -21.12
CA GLY A 450 9.70 8.40 -21.36
C GLY A 450 9.08 8.92 -20.06
N GLY A 451 8.01 9.70 -20.21
CA GLY A 451 7.27 10.28 -19.09
C GLY A 451 7.44 11.80 -18.98
N THR A 452 6.75 12.39 -18.01
CA THR A 452 6.86 13.81 -17.65
C THR A 452 7.15 13.91 -16.16
N PHE A 453 8.26 14.56 -15.80
CA PHE A 453 8.72 14.70 -14.44
C PHE A 453 8.80 16.18 -14.08
N THR A 454 8.25 16.51 -12.92
CA THR A 454 8.49 17.76 -12.20
C THR A 454 8.99 17.35 -10.82
N ILE A 455 10.28 17.56 -10.58
CA ILE A 455 10.94 17.14 -9.33
C ILE A 455 11.51 18.36 -8.65
N VAL A 456 11.17 18.52 -7.38
CA VAL A 456 11.75 19.51 -6.47
C VAL A 456 12.35 18.74 -5.30
N SER A 457 13.68 18.66 -5.25
CA SER A 457 14.41 17.89 -4.25
C SER A 457 15.22 18.79 -3.32
N GLY A 458 15.39 18.35 -2.07
CA GLY A 458 16.39 18.91 -1.17
C GLY A 458 17.76 18.28 -1.39
N GLY A 459 17.84 17.00 -1.80
CA GLY A 459 19.02 16.35 -2.37
C GLY A 459 19.04 16.44 -3.89
N ASP A 460 19.64 15.47 -4.55
CA ASP A 460 19.70 15.37 -6.00
C ASP A 460 18.31 15.11 -6.59
N SER A 461 17.99 15.69 -7.75
CA SER A 461 16.67 15.38 -8.35
C SER A 461 16.64 13.98 -8.96
N VAL A 462 17.79 13.52 -9.48
CA VAL A 462 18.03 12.15 -9.95
C VAL A 462 19.46 11.79 -9.56
N ASP A 463 19.62 10.88 -8.61
CA ASP A 463 20.90 10.28 -8.23
C ASP A 463 20.97 8.82 -8.68
N SER A 464 22.10 8.44 -9.28
CA SER A 464 22.39 7.08 -9.65
C SER A 464 23.81 6.72 -9.24
N ASN A 465 23.95 5.80 -8.29
CA ASN A 465 25.23 5.21 -7.91
C ASN A 465 25.87 4.33 -9.01
N GLY A 466 25.22 4.21 -10.17
CA GLY A 466 25.81 3.67 -11.40
C GLY A 466 25.42 4.47 -12.64
N ASP A 467 24.98 3.81 -13.72
CA ASP A 467 24.70 4.49 -15.00
C ASP A 467 23.36 5.24 -15.00
N LEU A 468 23.34 6.45 -15.56
CA LEU A 468 22.11 7.21 -15.83
C LEU A 468 21.88 7.32 -17.34
N THR A 469 20.80 6.72 -17.83
CA THR A 469 20.40 6.77 -19.25
C THR A 469 19.04 7.42 -19.44
N ILE A 470 18.98 8.50 -20.21
CA ILE A 470 17.74 9.20 -20.59
C ILE A 470 17.53 9.05 -22.10
N ASN A 471 16.64 8.13 -22.49
CA ASN A 471 16.29 7.86 -23.89
C ASN A 471 15.17 8.80 -24.39
N GLY A 472 14.33 9.33 -23.50
CA GLY A 472 13.19 10.18 -23.83
C GLY A 472 12.51 10.77 -22.60
N GLY A 473 11.41 11.51 -22.81
CA GLY A 473 10.64 12.17 -21.75
C GLY A 473 10.93 13.67 -21.62
N THR A 474 10.19 14.32 -20.72
CA THR A 474 10.39 15.73 -20.32
C THR A 474 10.64 15.78 -18.82
N LEU A 475 11.79 16.31 -18.43
CA LEU A 475 12.23 16.38 -17.04
C LEU A 475 12.48 17.85 -16.69
N ASP A 476 11.69 18.38 -15.75
CA ASP A 476 11.88 19.69 -15.12
C ASP A 476 12.36 19.46 -13.69
N LEU A 477 13.66 19.65 -13.46
CA LEU A 477 14.36 19.24 -12.25
C LEU A 477 14.87 20.47 -11.49
N THR A 478 14.52 20.56 -10.21
CA THR A 478 14.93 21.63 -9.31
C THR A 478 15.56 21.04 -8.06
N CYS A 479 16.89 21.07 -7.98
CA CYS A 479 17.63 20.74 -6.78
C CYS A 479 17.85 22.01 -5.94
N ASN A 480 17.45 21.99 -4.66
CA ASN A 480 17.63 23.10 -3.72
C ASN A 480 18.74 22.86 -2.69
N GLY A 481 19.33 21.67 -2.69
CA GLY A 481 20.38 21.22 -1.80
C GLY A 481 21.68 21.98 -1.91
N SER A 482 22.50 21.88 -0.87
CA SER A 482 23.81 22.54 -0.83
C SER A 482 24.92 21.51 -0.87
N GLY A 483 25.45 21.25 -2.07
CA GLY A 483 26.36 20.13 -2.28
C GLY A 483 25.86 19.22 -3.39
N ASP A 484 24.55 19.25 -3.58
CA ASP A 484 23.77 18.41 -4.48
C ASP A 484 23.56 19.09 -5.84
N THR A 485 23.18 18.29 -6.83
CA THR A 485 22.93 18.67 -8.22
C THR A 485 21.61 18.07 -8.73
N ALA A 486 21.00 18.69 -9.74
CA ALA A 486 19.74 18.15 -10.27
C ALA A 486 19.91 16.77 -10.95
N LEU A 487 21.10 16.48 -11.50
CA LEU A 487 21.47 15.17 -11.99
C LEU A 487 22.84 14.81 -11.43
N ASP A 488 22.91 13.71 -10.67
CA ASP A 488 24.15 13.06 -10.29
C ASP A 488 24.19 11.62 -10.81
N CYS A 489 25.37 11.19 -11.23
CA CYS A 489 25.62 9.77 -11.46
C CYS A 489 27.11 9.44 -11.32
N ASP A 490 27.40 8.34 -10.63
CA ASP A 490 28.76 7.80 -10.50
C ASP A 490 29.28 7.15 -11.79
N GLY A 491 28.35 6.62 -12.60
CA GLY A 491 28.62 5.90 -13.83
C GLY A 491 28.62 6.80 -15.08
N THR A 492 28.14 6.22 -16.18
CA THR A 492 28.02 6.91 -17.47
C THR A 492 26.69 7.62 -17.57
N TYR A 493 26.72 8.95 -17.65
CA TYR A 493 25.57 9.72 -18.10
C TYR A 493 25.39 9.65 -19.62
N THR A 494 24.19 9.28 -20.07
CA THR A 494 23.81 9.30 -21.49
C THR A 494 22.41 9.89 -21.67
N ASN A 495 22.29 11.04 -22.34
CA ASN A 495 21.01 11.55 -22.82
C ASN A 495 20.94 11.46 -24.36
N ILE A 496 20.02 10.64 -24.87
CA ILE A 496 19.84 10.35 -26.31
C ILE A 496 18.60 11.03 -26.89
N GLY A 497 17.68 11.51 -26.05
CA GLY A 497 16.41 12.05 -26.53
C GLY A 497 15.48 12.68 -25.50
N GLY A 498 15.91 12.83 -24.24
CA GLY A 498 15.13 13.52 -23.22
C GLY A 498 15.23 15.04 -23.34
N ASP A 499 14.12 15.73 -23.07
CA ASP A 499 14.08 17.18 -22.87
C ASP A 499 14.29 17.47 -21.39
N VAL A 500 15.53 17.76 -20.99
CA VAL A 500 15.94 17.93 -19.59
C VAL A 500 16.24 19.39 -19.33
N THR A 501 15.56 19.95 -18.35
CA THR A 501 15.81 21.30 -17.82
C THR A 501 16.19 21.17 -16.36
N THR A 502 17.32 21.74 -15.97
CA THR A 502 17.72 21.85 -14.58
C THR A 502 17.95 23.31 -14.17
N ASN A 503 17.89 23.58 -12.88
CA ASN A 503 18.17 24.91 -12.33
C ASN A 503 19.68 25.20 -12.14
N ASP A 504 20.55 24.21 -12.30
CA ASP A 504 21.99 24.26 -12.01
C ASP A 504 22.91 24.02 -13.24
N GLY A 505 22.35 23.60 -14.37
CA GLY A 505 23.11 23.28 -15.59
C GLY A 505 23.74 21.87 -15.62
N SER A 506 23.40 21.00 -14.67
CA SER A 506 23.89 19.62 -14.58
C SER A 506 23.50 18.75 -15.78
N GLU A 507 22.51 19.14 -16.61
CA GLU A 507 22.16 18.42 -17.84
C GLU A 507 23.30 18.30 -18.84
N SER A 508 24.30 19.20 -18.74
CA SER A 508 25.51 19.19 -19.57
C SER A 508 26.68 18.42 -18.95
N ASN A 509 26.67 18.22 -17.63
CA ASN A 509 27.75 17.58 -16.87
C ASN A 509 27.25 17.16 -15.46
N PRO A 510 26.56 16.01 -15.34
CA PRO A 510 26.05 15.51 -14.05
C PRO A 510 27.14 15.35 -12.98
N GLY A 511 26.77 15.55 -11.71
CA GLY A 511 27.65 15.49 -10.53
C GLY A 511 28.78 16.53 -10.48
N GLY A 512 29.01 17.26 -11.58
CA GLY A 512 30.04 18.28 -11.63
C GLY A 512 29.47 19.63 -11.27
N MET A 513 29.79 20.10 -10.06
CA MET A 513 29.51 21.46 -9.61
C MET A 513 29.93 22.49 -10.68
N THR A 514 28.98 22.97 -11.46
CA THR A 514 29.16 24.07 -12.41
C THR A 514 29.33 25.35 -11.59
N GLY A 515 30.56 25.59 -11.14
CA GLY A 515 30.93 26.83 -10.46
C GLY A 515 30.42 28.03 -11.24
N GLY A 516 29.50 28.79 -10.63
CA GLY A 516 28.79 29.92 -11.21
C GLY A 516 29.69 30.81 -12.09
N GLY A 517 29.50 30.71 -13.40
CA GLY A 517 30.19 31.52 -14.39
C GLY A 517 29.40 32.80 -14.69
N GLY A 518 29.80 33.93 -14.09
CA GLY A 518 29.21 35.21 -14.44
C GLY A 518 29.83 36.46 -13.82
N MET A 519 31.04 36.86 -14.25
CA MET A 519 31.30 38.21 -14.80
C MET A 519 32.79 38.39 -15.14
N GLY A 520 33.06 38.42 -16.44
CA GLY A 520 34.35 38.83 -17.00
C GLY A 520 34.68 40.28 -16.65
N GLY A 521 35.79 40.47 -15.94
CA GLY A 521 36.45 41.75 -15.75
C GLY A 521 37.91 41.60 -16.08
N GLN A 522 38.31 42.03 -17.29
CA GLN A 522 39.70 42.18 -17.70
C GLN A 522 40.49 42.93 -16.62
N ARG A 523 41.43 42.26 -15.96
CA ARG A 523 42.48 42.94 -15.17
C ARG A 523 43.71 43.13 -16.06
N PRO A 524 44.17 44.37 -16.31
CA PRO A 524 45.44 44.56 -16.98
C PRO A 524 46.59 44.32 -16.00
N ASP A 525 47.59 43.61 -16.52
CA ASP A 525 48.96 43.49 -16.05
C ASP A 525 49.51 44.78 -15.40
N ARG A 526 50.12 44.63 -14.20
CA ARG A 526 51.25 45.43 -13.75
C ARG A 526 51.94 44.76 -12.56
N GLY A 527 53.15 44.27 -12.83
CA GLY A 527 54.03 43.66 -11.82
C GLY A 527 54.70 44.62 -10.84
N GLY A 528 55.36 44.00 -9.87
CA GLY A 528 56.60 44.45 -9.22
C GLY A 528 56.51 45.61 -8.23
N GLY A 529 56.41 45.32 -6.93
CA GLY A 529 56.58 46.31 -5.87
C GLY A 529 56.78 45.69 -4.49
N GLN A 530 58.00 45.85 -3.97
CA GLN A 530 58.59 45.43 -2.69
C GLN A 530 57.77 45.86 -1.43
N PRO A 531 57.82 45.11 -0.30
CA PRO A 531 57.06 45.47 0.91
C PRO A 531 57.77 46.57 1.73
N PRO A 532 57.05 47.54 2.32
CA PRO A 532 57.63 48.46 3.28
C PRO A 532 57.52 47.95 4.73
N SER A 533 58.59 48.26 5.45
CA SER A 533 58.94 47.99 6.84
C SER A 533 58.06 48.70 7.89
N MET A 534 57.92 48.05 9.05
CA MET A 534 57.37 48.62 10.29
C MET A 534 58.23 49.77 10.84
N PRO A 535 57.63 50.75 11.54
CA PRO A 535 58.35 51.57 12.53
C PRO A 535 57.89 51.31 13.96
N GLU A 536 58.88 51.31 14.86
CA GLU A 536 58.81 51.20 16.31
C GLU A 536 58.66 52.60 16.96
N GLU A 537 57.96 52.61 18.10
CA GLU A 537 57.89 53.56 19.23
C GLU A 537 57.99 55.10 19.06
N THR A 538 57.08 55.80 19.74
CA THR A 538 57.41 56.65 20.91
C THR A 538 56.14 57.19 21.60
N ALA A 539 56.06 57.06 22.93
CA ALA A 539 55.18 57.84 23.82
C ALA A 539 55.81 59.25 24.07
N PRO A 540 55.12 60.31 24.57
CA PRO A 540 54.41 60.31 25.87
C PRO A 540 53.21 61.30 26.08
N THR A 541 52.56 61.13 27.25
CA THR A 541 51.88 62.12 28.13
C THR A 541 50.69 62.96 27.63
N ALA A 542 49.52 62.72 28.24
CA ALA A 542 48.92 63.61 29.25
C ALA A 542 48.13 62.77 30.27
#